data_AF-A0A800G4D3-F1
#
_entry.id   AF-A0A800G4D3-F1
#
_cell.length_a   1.000
_cell.length_b   1.000
_cell.length_c   1.000
_cell.angle_alpha   90.00
_cell.angle_beta   90.00
_cell.angle_gamma   90.00
#
_symmetry.space_group_name_H-M   'P 1'
#
loop_
_entity.id
_entity.type
_entity.pdbx_description
1 polymer ?
#
loop_
_entity_poly.entity_id
_entity_poly.type
_entity_poly.pdbx_seq_one_letter_code
_entity_poly.pdbx_strand_id
1 'polypeptide(L)'
;MSRVDKEFDRYFSALDRAGGQDRCYLCRRAPAEVKAFFGFDEDGHPTKAQEFGIEDVVLEEADIMSYRGIRPICAVCQLNLDAIFLLDEEAQLKAVLNEMRDEREKLWPDSDRPPQQD
;
A
#
# COMPACT_ATOMS: atom_id res chain seq x y z
N MET A 1 -27.15 -2.94 -16.51
CA MET A 1 -25.72 -2.65 -16.30
C MET A 1 -25.00 -3.94 -16.01
N SER A 2 -23.97 -4.22 -16.79
CA SER A 2 -23.13 -5.42 -16.65
C SER A 2 -22.35 -5.37 -15.33
N ARG A 3 -21.79 -6.50 -14.90
CA ARG A 3 -20.89 -6.56 -13.73
C ARG A 3 -19.61 -5.76 -13.94
N VAL A 4 -19.15 -5.67 -15.19
CA VAL A 4 -17.96 -4.92 -15.61
C VAL A 4 -18.21 -3.41 -15.44
N ASP A 5 -19.36 -2.91 -15.90
CA ASP A 5 -19.72 -1.48 -15.78
C ASP A 5 -19.67 -1.01 -14.31
N LYS A 6 -20.13 -1.86 -13.38
CA LYS A 6 -20.15 -1.53 -11.94
C LYS A 6 -18.76 -1.47 -11.31
N GLU A 7 -17.80 -2.28 -11.76
CA GLU A 7 -16.43 -2.24 -11.24
C GLU A 7 -15.67 -1.03 -11.81
N PHE A 8 -15.88 -0.69 -13.08
CA PHE A 8 -15.36 0.54 -13.67
C PHE A 8 -15.90 1.78 -12.96
N ASP A 9 -17.22 1.85 -12.73
CA ASP A 9 -17.84 2.98 -12.00
C ASP A 9 -17.23 3.14 -10.60
N ARG A 10 -16.98 2.02 -9.90
CA ARG A 10 -16.35 2.04 -8.56
C ARG A 10 -14.92 2.55 -8.62
N TYR A 11 -14.13 2.08 -9.58
CA TYR A 11 -12.76 2.51 -9.79
C TYR A 11 -12.69 4.01 -10.06
N PHE A 12 -13.42 4.51 -11.06
CA PHE A 12 -13.43 5.93 -11.40
C PHE A 12 -13.99 6.80 -10.27
N SER A 13 -15.04 6.36 -9.58
CA SER A 13 -15.55 7.07 -8.40
C SER A 13 -14.51 7.16 -7.28
N ALA A 14 -13.67 6.14 -7.11
CA ALA A 14 -12.60 6.15 -6.11
C ALA A 14 -11.45 7.07 -6.51
N LEU A 15 -11.11 7.10 -7.80
CA LEU A 15 -10.14 8.05 -8.34
C LEU A 15 -10.62 9.49 -8.24
N ASP A 16 -11.90 9.75 -8.51
CA ASP A 16 -12.51 11.07 -8.34
C ASP A 16 -12.38 11.54 -6.88
N ARG A 17 -12.71 10.66 -5.92
CA ARG A 17 -12.47 10.93 -4.48
C ARG A 17 -11.00 11.14 -4.14
N ALA A 18 -10.09 10.58 -4.93
CA ALA A 18 -8.65 10.69 -4.75
C ALA A 18 -8.00 11.86 -5.51
N GLY A 19 -8.77 12.68 -6.24
CA GLY A 19 -8.25 13.77 -7.06
C GLY A 19 -7.51 13.28 -8.30
N GLY A 20 -7.96 12.16 -8.88
CA GLY A 20 -7.38 11.55 -10.09
C GLY A 20 -6.06 10.83 -9.88
N GLN A 21 -5.65 10.59 -8.63
CA GLN A 21 -4.38 9.93 -8.34
C GLN A 21 -4.57 8.45 -8.03
N ASP A 22 -4.00 7.60 -8.88
CA ASP A 22 -3.96 6.16 -8.66
C ASP A 22 -2.79 5.76 -7.74
N ARG A 23 -2.94 6.05 -6.45
CA ARG A 23 -1.94 5.81 -5.41
C ARG A 23 -2.61 5.41 -4.11
N CYS A 24 -1.93 4.56 -3.33
CA CYS A 24 -2.37 4.25 -1.97
C CYS A 24 -2.49 5.53 -1.15
N TYR A 25 -3.63 5.71 -0.48
CA TYR A 25 -3.87 6.89 0.33
C TYR A 25 -2.88 7.01 1.49
N LEU A 26 -2.50 5.89 2.10
CA LEU A 26 -1.62 5.84 3.28
C LEU A 26 -0.15 5.96 2.90
N CYS A 27 0.36 5.07 2.05
CA CYS A 27 1.80 5.01 1.75
C CYS A 27 2.21 5.69 0.43
N ARG A 28 1.25 6.23 -0.34
CA ARG A 28 1.46 6.97 -1.60
C ARG A 28 2.12 6.20 -2.75
N ARG A 29 2.43 4.91 -2.56
CA ARG A 29 2.90 4.01 -3.60
C ARG A 29 1.86 3.84 -4.71
N ALA A 30 2.32 3.81 -5.94
CA ALA A 30 1.57 3.42 -7.13
C ALA A 30 1.40 1.88 -7.18
N PRO A 31 0.44 1.37 -7.96
CA PRO A 31 0.21 -0.07 -8.10
C PRO A 31 1.50 -0.85 -8.46
N ALA A 32 2.28 -0.38 -9.44
CA ALA A 32 3.55 -0.99 -9.83
C ALA A 32 4.57 -1.10 -8.68
N GLU A 33 4.68 -0.06 -7.84
CA GLU A 33 5.59 -0.07 -6.68
C GLU A 33 5.16 -1.12 -5.64
N VAL A 34 3.86 -1.43 -5.56
CA VAL A 34 3.32 -2.47 -4.68
C VAL A 34 3.51 -3.86 -5.27
N LYS A 35 3.33 -4.05 -6.59
CA LYS A 35 3.67 -5.32 -7.27
C LYS A 35 5.15 -5.66 -7.06
N ALA A 36 6.03 -4.67 -7.25
CA ALA A 36 7.46 -4.81 -7.02
C ALA A 36 7.78 -5.22 -5.57
N PHE A 37 7.08 -4.66 -4.57
CA PHE A 37 7.25 -5.06 -3.17
C PHE A 37 6.96 -6.55 -2.93
N PHE A 38 5.97 -7.12 -3.63
CA PHE A 38 5.67 -8.55 -3.57
C PHE A 38 6.56 -9.43 -4.46
N GLY A 39 7.52 -8.84 -5.18
CA GLY A 39 8.41 -9.56 -6.09
C GLY A 39 7.82 -9.81 -7.49
N PHE A 40 6.86 -8.99 -7.92
CA PHE A 40 6.25 -9.03 -9.24
C PHE A 40 6.67 -7.84 -10.11
N ASP A 41 6.66 -8.01 -11.42
CA ASP A 41 6.84 -6.90 -12.37
C ASP A 41 5.57 -6.04 -12.51
N GLU A 42 5.60 -5.03 -13.40
CA GLU A 42 4.49 -4.11 -13.59
C GLU A 42 3.24 -4.79 -14.17
N ASP A 43 3.42 -5.85 -14.95
CA ASP A 43 2.34 -6.63 -15.55
C ASP A 43 1.73 -7.61 -14.52
N GLY A 44 2.45 -7.93 -13.45
CA GLY A 44 2.00 -8.83 -12.39
C GLY A 44 2.55 -10.24 -12.53
N HIS A 45 3.64 -10.43 -13.27
CA HIS A 45 4.37 -11.69 -13.32
C HIS A 45 5.43 -11.76 -12.22
N PRO A 46 5.65 -12.95 -11.62
CA PRO A 46 6.68 -13.10 -10.60
C PRO A 46 8.08 -12.92 -11.20
N THR A 47 8.91 -12.10 -10.57
CA THR A 47 10.30 -11.85 -11.00
C THR A 47 11.25 -13.02 -10.71
N LYS A 48 10.88 -13.92 -9.79
CA LYS A 48 11.71 -15.05 -9.32
C LYS A 48 10.99 -16.40 -9.27
N ALA A 49 9.87 -16.58 -9.98
CA ALA A 49 9.05 -17.81 -9.88
C ALA A 49 9.86 -19.11 -10.04
N GLN A 50 10.78 -19.15 -11.01
CA GLN A 50 11.62 -20.31 -11.30
C GLN A 50 12.58 -20.67 -10.16
N GLU A 51 13.00 -19.71 -9.34
CA GLU A 51 13.91 -19.91 -8.20
C GLU A 51 13.21 -20.64 -7.04
N PHE A 52 11.90 -20.41 -6.87
CA PHE A 52 11.13 -20.92 -5.74
C PHE A 52 10.25 -22.12 -6.09
N GLY A 53 10.28 -22.62 -7.33
CA GLY A 53 9.47 -23.75 -7.77
C GLY A 53 7.96 -23.50 -7.67
N ILE A 54 7.55 -22.23 -7.68
CA ILE A 54 6.15 -21.82 -7.61
C ILE A 54 5.60 -21.87 -9.05
N GLU A 55 4.45 -22.50 -9.25
CA GLU A 55 3.69 -22.42 -10.50
C GLU A 55 3.35 -20.94 -10.83
N ASP A 56 3.01 -20.64 -12.08
CA ASP A 56 2.86 -19.28 -12.61
C ASP A 56 1.71 -18.51 -11.91
N VAL A 57 1.99 -17.96 -10.72
CA VAL A 57 1.06 -17.12 -9.96
C VAL A 57 1.08 -15.75 -10.61
N VAL A 58 -0.02 -15.36 -11.25
CA VAL A 58 -0.18 -14.00 -11.79
C VAL A 58 -1.03 -13.19 -10.82
N LEU A 59 -0.55 -12.01 -10.43
CA LEU A 59 -1.36 -11.05 -9.68
C LEU A 59 -2.21 -10.24 -10.66
N GLU A 60 -3.54 -10.26 -10.51
CA GLU A 60 -4.39 -9.35 -11.27
C GLU A 60 -4.28 -7.92 -10.72
N GLU A 61 -4.49 -6.90 -11.55
CA GLU A 61 -4.40 -5.48 -11.12
C GLU A 61 -5.31 -5.14 -9.93
N ALA A 62 -6.44 -5.84 -9.81
CA ALA A 62 -7.39 -5.68 -8.72
C ALA A 62 -6.91 -6.27 -7.38
N ASP A 63 -5.85 -7.10 -7.39
CA ASP A 63 -5.40 -7.84 -6.21
C ASP A 63 -4.53 -7.01 -5.27
N ILE A 64 -3.93 -5.93 -5.78
CA ILE A 64 -2.95 -5.13 -5.03
C ILE A 64 -3.49 -3.79 -4.52
N MET A 65 -4.62 -3.32 -5.06
CA MET A 65 -5.23 -2.04 -4.74
C MET A 65 -6.74 -2.17 -4.53
N SER A 66 -7.22 -1.73 -3.38
CA SER A 66 -8.65 -1.65 -3.08
C SER A 66 -9.17 -0.26 -3.38
N TYR A 67 -10.08 -0.15 -4.35
CA TYR A 67 -10.81 1.08 -4.71
C TYR A 67 -12.22 1.13 -4.11
N ARG A 68 -12.59 0.13 -3.29
CA ARG A 68 -13.96 -0.01 -2.76
C ARG A 68 -14.24 0.91 -1.57
N GLY A 69 -13.20 1.34 -0.86
CA GLY A 69 -13.31 2.21 0.32
C GLY A 69 -13.45 3.70 -0.03
N ILE A 70 -13.44 4.54 1.01
CA ILE A 70 -13.52 6.01 0.89
C ILE A 70 -12.34 6.54 0.05
N ARG A 71 -11.15 5.94 0.20
CA ARG A 71 -9.93 6.25 -0.56
C ARG A 71 -9.25 4.94 -0.99
N PRO A 72 -8.43 4.95 -2.06
CA PRO A 72 -7.67 3.77 -2.48
C PRO A 72 -6.66 3.33 -1.41
N ILE A 73 -6.56 2.04 -1.12
CA ILE A 73 -5.61 1.45 -0.15
C ILE A 73 -4.93 0.25 -0.79
N CYS A 74 -3.59 0.15 -0.69
CA CYS A 74 -2.87 -1.01 -1.20
C CYS A 74 -2.93 -2.21 -0.25
N ALA A 75 -2.75 -3.41 -0.79
CA ALA A 75 -2.74 -4.67 -0.05
C ALA A 75 -1.73 -4.66 1.11
N VAL A 76 -0.54 -4.07 0.93
CA VAL A 76 0.47 -3.96 2.01
C VAL A 76 -0.06 -3.16 3.19
N CYS A 77 -0.67 -1.99 2.93
CA CYS A 77 -1.23 -1.16 4.00
C CYS A 77 -2.44 -1.82 4.67
N GLN A 78 -3.28 -2.52 3.90
CA GLN A 78 -4.42 -3.26 4.45
C GLN A 78 -3.94 -4.39 5.36
N LEU A 79 -3.00 -5.22 4.92
CA LEU A 79 -2.43 -6.31 5.71
C LEU A 79 -1.79 -5.82 7.00
N ASN A 80 -1.05 -4.70 6.96
CA ASN A 80 -0.46 -4.11 8.16
C ASN A 80 -1.52 -3.64 9.15
N LEU A 81 -2.59 -2.98 8.68
CA LEU A 81 -3.69 -2.59 9.55
C LEU A 81 -4.37 -3.82 10.15
N ASP A 82 -4.71 -4.81 9.33
CA ASP A 82 -5.37 -6.04 9.79
C ASP A 82 -4.52 -6.73 10.88
N ALA A 83 -3.20 -6.80 10.70
CA ALA A 83 -2.28 -7.35 11.71
C ALA A 83 -2.29 -6.57 13.02
N ILE A 84 -2.23 -5.23 12.97
CA ILE A 84 -2.30 -4.37 14.18
C ILE A 84 -3.58 -4.63 14.96
N PHE A 85 -4.72 -4.70 14.26
CA PHE A 85 -6.02 -4.95 14.89
C PHE A 85 -6.12 -6.39 15.42
N LEU A 86 -5.60 -7.39 14.70
CA LEU A 86 -5.55 -8.77 15.17
C LEU A 86 -4.68 -8.97 16.42
N LEU A 87 -3.69 -8.09 16.63
CA LEU A 87 -2.79 -8.09 17.78
C LEU A 87 -3.25 -7.16 18.93
N ASP A 88 -4.43 -6.55 18.82
CA ASP A 88 -4.96 -5.56 19.78
C ASP A 88 -4.04 -4.35 20.03
N GLU A 89 -3.25 -3.94 19.02
CA GLU A 89 -2.26 -2.85 19.13
C GLU A 89 -2.83 -1.47 18.75
N GLU A 90 -4.15 -1.29 18.83
CA GLU A 90 -4.82 -0.04 18.44
C GLU A 90 -4.32 1.18 19.24
N ALA A 91 -3.99 0.98 20.51
CA ALA A 91 -3.50 2.05 21.39
C ALA A 91 -2.12 2.54 20.94
N GLN A 92 -1.25 1.61 20.54
CA GLN A 92 0.09 1.89 20.01
C GLN A 92 -0.01 2.60 18.67
N LEU A 93 -0.87 2.13 17.76
CA LEU A 93 -1.13 2.83 16.49
C LEU A 93 -1.58 4.28 16.72
N LYS A 94 -2.51 4.52 17.65
CA LYS A 94 -2.95 5.89 18.00
C LYS A 94 -1.81 6.73 18.55
N ALA A 95 -0.96 6.17 19.41
CA ALA A 95 0.19 6.86 19.96
C ALA A 95 1.18 7.27 18.85
N VAL A 96 1.53 6.35 17.94
CA VAL A 96 2.40 6.63 16.79
C VAL A 96 1.80 7.69 15.88
N LEU A 97 0.51 7.63 15.57
CA LEU A 97 -0.15 8.64 14.74
C LEU A 97 -0.14 10.03 15.38
N ASN A 98 -0.32 10.12 16.71
CA ASN A 98 -0.21 11.39 17.43
C ASN A 98 1.22 11.92 17.40
N GLU A 99 2.22 11.06 17.62
CA GLU A 99 3.64 11.43 17.55
C GLU A 99 4.02 11.94 16.16
N MET A 100 3.59 11.23 15.10
CA MET A 100 3.79 11.66 13.71
C MET A 100 3.16 13.01 13.38
N ARG A 101 2.04 13.36 14.04
CA ARG A 101 1.32 14.62 13.85
C ARG A 101 1.97 15.76 14.64
N ASP A 102 2.29 15.50 15.91
CA ASP A 102 2.60 16.54 16.90
C ASP A 102 4.12 16.71 17.09
N GLU A 103 4.92 15.68 16.81
CA GLU A 103 6.37 15.64 17.02
C GLU A 103 7.15 15.37 15.73
N ARG A 104 6.55 15.66 14.56
CA ARG A 104 7.11 15.38 13.23
C ARG A 104 8.59 15.75 13.09
N GLU A 105 9.00 16.90 13.61
CA GLU A 105 10.39 17.40 13.47
C GLU A 105 11.43 16.51 14.17
N LYS A 106 11.03 15.76 15.20
CA LYS A 106 11.92 14.89 15.97
C LYS A 106 12.10 13.49 15.38
N LEU A 107 11.21 13.09 14.47
CA LEU A 107 11.13 11.72 13.95
C LEU A 107 12.03 11.48 12.72
N TRP A 108 12.47 12.56 12.08
CA TRP A 108 13.41 12.46 10.96
C TRP A 108 14.83 12.55 11.51
N PRO A 109 15.79 11.78 10.96
CA PRO A 109 17.18 11.89 11.36
C PRO A 109 17.66 13.33 11.25
N ASP A 110 18.41 13.81 12.25
CA ASP A 110 19.07 15.10 12.17
C ASP A 110 19.94 15.15 10.90
N SER A 111 19.64 16.08 10.00
CA SER A 111 20.39 16.27 8.74
C SER A 111 21.89 16.52 8.96
N ASP A 112 22.26 16.91 10.18
CA ASP A 112 23.62 17.30 10.57
C ASP A 112 24.38 16.18 11.30
N ARG A 113 23.82 14.98 11.45
CA ARG A 113 24.55 13.86 12.05
C ARG A 113 25.49 13.26 11.00
N PRO A 114 26.83 13.41 11.12
CA PRO A 114 27.73 12.71 10.21
C PRO A 114 27.46 11.21 10.31
N PRO A 115 27.53 10.45 9.19
CA PRO A 115 27.31 9.02 9.20
C PRO A 115 28.23 8.39 10.24
N GLN A 116 27.66 7.67 11.21
CA GLN A 116 28.42 6.83 12.12
C GLN A 116 29.14 5.79 11.25
N GLN A 117 30.46 5.92 11.18
CA GLN A 117 31.33 4.89 10.63
C GLN A 117 31.43 3.80 11.71
N ASP A 118 30.77 2.68 11.48
CA ASP A 118 31.10 1.41 12.12
C ASP A 118 32.28 0.74 11.38
#